data_AF-X1M5I2-F1
#
_entry.id   AF-X1M5I2-F1
#
_cell.length_a   1.000
_cell.length_b   1.000
_cell.length_c   1.000
_cell.angle_alpha   90.00
_cell.angle_beta   90.00
_cell.angle_gamma   90.00
#
_symmetry.space_group_name_H-M   'P 1'
#
loop_
_entity.id
_entity.type
_entity.pdbx_description
1 polymer ?
#
loop_
_entity_poly.entity_id
_entity_poly.type
_entity_poly.pdbx_seq_one_letter_code
_entity_poly.pdbx_strand_id
1 'polypeptide(L)'
;MFLGQYEHSIDEKGRLIVPAKYRESLGDNFIITFGLDTCLFVYPLEEWKNLSEKMKLLPLGQRDARAFKRILFSRATDCTMDNQGRVII
;
A
#
# COMPACT_ATOMS: atom_id res chain seq x y z
N MET A 1 -10.36 -6.94 -7.48
CA MET A 1 -9.15 -7.53 -8.10
C MET A 1 -8.50 -6.47 -8.98
N PHE A 2 -7.23 -6.13 -8.74
CA PHE A 2 -6.49 -5.11 -9.51
C PHE A 2 -5.68 -5.79 -10.61
N LEU A 3 -6.01 -5.55 -11.89
CA LEU A 3 -5.37 -6.17 -13.05
C LEU A 3 -5.09 -5.15 -14.15
N GLY A 4 -3.85 -5.14 -14.62
CA GLY A 4 -3.36 -4.27 -15.68
C GLY A 4 -2.07 -3.55 -15.28
N GLN A 5 -1.37 -3.06 -16.29
CA GLN A 5 -0.17 -2.24 -16.16
C GLN A 5 -0.48 -0.83 -16.67
N TYR A 6 -0.05 0.17 -15.92
CA TYR A 6 -0.27 1.58 -16.23
C TYR A 6 1.04 2.32 -16.04
N GLU A 7 1.33 3.23 -16.96
CA GLU A 7 2.50 4.10 -16.88
C GLU A 7 2.05 5.52 -16.56
N HIS A 8 2.62 6.09 -15.49
CA HIS A 8 2.29 7.41 -14.99
C HIS A 8 3.56 8.13 -14.57
N SER A 9 3.65 9.42 -14.90
CA SER A 9 4.67 10.31 -14.36
C SER A 9 4.34 10.71 -12.92
N ILE A 10 5.36 10.96 -12.12
CA ILE A 10 5.25 11.62 -10.82
C ILE A 10 5.38 13.13 -11.04
N ASP A 11 4.47 13.91 -10.48
CA ASP A 11 4.54 15.37 -10.59
C ASP A 11 5.57 16.00 -9.63
N GLU A 12 5.81 17.30 -9.76
CA GLU A 12 6.78 18.05 -8.94
C GLU A 12 6.51 18.00 -7.43
N LYS A 13 5.29 17.61 -7.02
CA LYS A 13 4.88 17.49 -5.62
C LYS A 13 4.91 16.05 -5.12
N GLY A 14 5.51 15.14 -5.88
CA GLY A 14 5.59 13.73 -5.52
C GLY A 14 4.25 13.00 -5.66
N ARG A 15 3.34 13.47 -6.53
CA ARG A 15 2.03 12.83 -6.69
C ARG A 15 1.97 11.95 -7.93
N LEU A 16 1.28 10.82 -7.78
CA LEU A 16 0.95 9.87 -8.84
C LEU A 16 -0.56 9.83 -9.06
N ILE A 17 -1.00 9.72 -10.31
CA ILE A 17 -2.41 9.48 -10.63
C ILE A 17 -2.72 7.98 -10.41
N VAL A 18 -3.77 7.70 -9.64
CA VAL A 18 -4.37 6.36 -9.54
C VAL A 18 -5.26 6.12 -10.76
N PRO A 19 -5.07 5.01 -11.51
CA PRO A 19 -5.93 4.67 -12.65
C PRO A 19 -7.40 4.67 -12.27
N ALA A 20 -8.26 5.29 -13.10
CA ALA A 20 -9.69 5.48 -12.80
C ALA A 20 -10.41 4.16 -12.45
N LYS A 21 -10.07 3.06 -13.16
CA LYS A 21 -10.62 1.71 -12.93
C LYS A 21 -10.39 1.19 -11.50
N TYR A 22 -9.38 1.68 -10.81
CA TYR A 22 -8.99 1.19 -9.48
C TYR A 22 -9.54 2.04 -8.34
N ARG A 23 -9.97 3.28 -8.61
CA ARG A 23 -10.34 4.25 -7.57
C ARG A 23 -11.47 3.75 -6.68
N GLU A 24 -12.53 3.20 -7.28
CA GLU A 24 -13.67 2.66 -6.53
C GLU A 24 -13.26 1.47 -5.66
N SER A 25 -12.48 0.54 -6.21
CA SER A 25 -12.02 -0.65 -5.46
C SER A 25 -10.97 -0.32 -4.39
N LEU A 26 -10.23 0.77 -4.55
CA LEU A 26 -9.24 1.21 -3.57
C LEU A 26 -9.89 1.98 -2.42
N GLY A 27 -10.96 2.73 -2.72
CA GLY A 27 -11.66 3.59 -1.78
C GLY A 27 -10.90 4.88 -1.47
N ASP A 28 -11.50 5.73 -0.64
CA ASP A 28 -10.94 7.06 -0.30
C ASP A 28 -9.71 6.98 0.60
N ASN A 29 -9.64 5.93 1.42
CA ASN A 29 -8.53 5.67 2.35
C ASN A 29 -7.94 4.29 2.06
N PHE A 30 -6.61 4.22 2.04
CA PHE A 30 -5.86 3.00 1.76
C PHE A 30 -4.46 3.09 2.35
N ILE A 31 -3.73 1.99 2.34
CA ILE A 31 -2.36 1.92 2.87
C ILE A 31 -1.37 1.81 1.72
N ILE A 32 -0.33 2.62 1.76
CA ILE A 32 0.90 2.42 1.00
C ILE A 32 1.98 1.88 1.93
N THR A 33 2.71 0.86 1.50
CA THR A 33 3.88 0.32 2.22
C THR A 33 4.97 -0.13 1.26
N PHE A 34 6.14 -0.48 1.78
CA PHE A 34 7.22 -1.03 0.98
C PHE A 34 6.83 -2.42 0.42
N GLY A 35 7.17 -2.67 -0.83
CA GLY A 35 6.92 -3.94 -1.50
C GLY A 35 8.10 -4.91 -1.40
N LEU A 36 7.94 -6.06 -2.06
CA LEU A 36 9.07 -6.94 -2.37
C LEU A 36 9.82 -6.29 -3.53
N ASP A 37 11.12 -6.05 -3.39
CA ASP A 37 11.96 -5.24 -4.29
C ASP A 37 11.81 -3.71 -4.12
N THR A 38 12.34 -2.95 -5.07
CA THR A 38 12.30 -1.47 -5.06
C THR A 38 10.94 -0.99 -5.58
N CYS A 39 9.87 -1.40 -4.90
CA CYS A 39 8.50 -1.02 -5.24
C CYS A 39 7.69 -0.69 -3.99
N LEU A 40 6.51 -0.12 -4.22
CA LEU A 40 5.51 0.13 -3.20
C LEU A 40 4.32 -0.79 -3.42
N PHE A 41 3.74 -1.28 -2.34
CA PHE A 41 2.45 -1.95 -2.34
C PHE A 41 1.36 -1.00 -1.88
N VAL A 42 0.18 -1.15 -2.48
CA VAL A 42 -1.01 -0.39 -2.16
C VAL A 42 -2.12 -1.36 -1.80
N TYR A 43 -2.75 -1.17 -0.64
CA TYR A 43 -3.82 -2.03 -0.14
C TYR A 43 -5.06 -1.22 0.20
N PRO A 44 -6.26 -1.64 -0.28
CA PRO A 44 -7.51 -1.22 0.35
C PRO A 44 -7.48 -1.54 1.85
N LEU A 45 -8.15 -0.73 2.67
CA LEU A 45 -8.13 -0.90 4.13
C LEU A 45 -8.57 -2.30 4.59
N GLU A 46 -9.55 -2.90 3.94
CA GLU A 46 -10.03 -4.25 4.27
C GLU A 46 -8.94 -5.31 4.05
N GLU A 47 -8.25 -5.26 2.92
CA GLU A 47 -7.16 -6.18 2.60
C GLU A 47 -5.95 -5.95 3.50
N TRP A 48 -5.66 -4.69 3.84
CA TRP A 48 -4.62 -4.37 4.82
C TRP A 48 -4.93 -4.96 6.20
N LYS A 49 -6.19 -4.89 6.65
CA LYS A 49 -6.62 -5.51 7.90
C LYS A 49 -6.42 -7.02 7.85
N ASN A 50 -6.83 -7.67 6.76
CA ASN A 50 -6.65 -9.11 6.57
C ASN A 50 -5.17 -9.51 6.59
N LEU A 51 -4.30 -8.76 5.90
CA LEU A 51 -2.85 -8.97 5.95
C LEU A 51 -2.30 -8.77 7.37
N SER A 52 -2.73 -7.69 8.04
CA SER A 52 -2.29 -7.35 9.40
C SER A 52 -2.61 -8.45 10.40
N GLU A 53 -3.79 -9.06 10.32
CA GLU A 53 -4.17 -10.20 11.17
C GLU A 53 -3.28 -11.42 10.90
N LYS A 54 -3.00 -11.76 9.62
CA LYS A 54 -2.08 -12.85 9.29
C LYS A 54 -0.67 -12.61 9.85
N MET A 55 -0.20 -11.36 9.81
CA MET A 55 1.11 -10.98 10.33
C MET A 55 1.19 -11.10 11.86
N LYS A 56 0.11 -10.80 12.59
CA LYS A 56 0.04 -10.97 14.05
C LYS A 56 0.25 -12.43 14.47
N LEU A 57 -0.23 -13.38 13.67
CA LEU A 57 -0.08 -14.81 13.93
C LEU A 57 1.36 -15.33 13.75
N LEU A 58 2.26 -14.56 13.13
CA LEU A 58 3.64 -14.99 12.94
C LEU A 58 4.39 -15.14 14.29
N PRO A 59 5.14 -16.24 14.50
CA PRO A 59 5.81 -16.53 15.76
C PRO A 59 6.73 -15.41 16.24
N LEU A 60 6.57 -14.99 17.49
CA LEU A 60 7.43 -13.97 18.08
C LEU A 60 8.87 -14.45 18.28
N GLY A 61 9.12 -15.76 18.41
CA GLY A 61 10.46 -16.32 18.58
C GLY A 61 11.34 -16.26 17.32
N GLN A 62 10.73 -16.22 16.14
CA GLN A 62 11.47 -16.23 14.87
C GLN A 62 11.98 -14.84 14.50
N ARG A 63 13.30 -14.72 14.33
CA ARG A 63 13.99 -13.46 14.01
C ARG A 63 13.44 -12.82 12.73
N ASP A 64 13.31 -13.62 11.67
CA ASP A 64 12.93 -13.11 10.35
C ASP A 64 11.47 -12.65 10.32
N ALA A 65 10.58 -13.38 11.01
CA ALA A 65 9.19 -12.96 11.19
C ALA A 65 9.06 -11.60 11.90
N ARG A 66 9.86 -11.36 12.95
CA ARG A 66 9.90 -10.06 13.63
C ARG A 66 10.48 -8.96 12.74
N ALA A 67 11.56 -9.26 12.01
CA ALA A 67 12.19 -8.31 11.10
C ALA A 67 11.21 -7.89 9.99
N PHE A 68 10.54 -8.86 9.36
CA PHE A 68 9.56 -8.62 8.30
C PHE A 68 8.38 -7.78 8.80
N LYS A 69 7.78 -8.13 9.95
CA LYS A 69 6.73 -7.30 10.59
C LYS A 69 7.17 -5.86 10.80
N ARG A 70 8.36 -5.65 11.37
CA ARG A 70 8.87 -4.30 11.64
C ARG A 70 9.01 -3.50 10.36
N ILE A 71 9.62 -4.06 9.32
CA ILE A 71 9.81 -3.33 8.06
C ILE A 71 8.45 -3.01 7.43
N LEU A 72 7.49 -3.96 7.42
CA LEU A 72 6.16 -3.77 6.83
C LEU A 72 5.34 -2.70 7.52
N PHE A 73 5.25 -2.75 8.84
CA PHE A 73 4.42 -1.81 9.59
C PHE A 73 5.10 -0.45 9.80
N SER A 74 6.44 -0.39 9.95
CA SER A 74 7.12 0.90 10.13
C SER A 74 7.17 1.76 8.87
N ARG A 75 6.94 1.15 7.70
CA ARG A 75 6.92 1.82 6.39
C ARG A 75 5.53 1.90 5.78
N ALA A 76 4.50 1.45 6.50
CA ALA A 76 3.12 1.61 6.09
C ALA A 76 2.63 3.01 6.48
N THR A 77 1.88 3.65 5.58
CA THR A 77 1.26 4.95 5.83
C THR A 77 -0.17 4.96 5.32
N ASP A 78 -1.04 5.64 6.06
CA ASP A 78 -2.39 5.96 5.61
C ASP A 78 -2.31 7.00 4.49
N CYS A 79 -3.03 6.74 3.40
CA CYS A 79 -3.09 7.59 2.22
C CYS A 79 -4.52 7.86 1.80
N THR A 80 -4.73 9.03 1.20
CA THR A 80 -5.98 9.42 0.57
C THR A 80 -5.73 9.93 -0.84
N MET A 81 -6.74 9.82 -1.70
CA MET A 81 -6.74 10.46 -3.01
C MET A 81 -7.27 11.89 -2.91
N ASP A 82 -6.71 12.80 -3.71
CA ASP A 82 -7.32 14.10 -3.96
C ASP A 82 -8.51 13.99 -4.93
N ASN A 83 -9.22 15.10 -5.15
CA ASN A 83 -10.37 15.17 -6.07
C ASN A 83 -10.03 14.81 -7.53
N GLN A 84 -8.75 14.76 -7.91
CA GLN A 84 -8.29 14.37 -9.24
C GLN A 84 -7.89 12.87 -9.29
N GLY A 85 -7.96 12.17 -8.16
CA GLY A 85 -7.54 10.79 -8.00
C GLY A 85 -6.02 10.63 -7.94
N ARG A 86 -5.30 11.64 -7.41
CA ARG A 86 -3.87 11.56 -7.18
C ARG A 86 -3.54 11.23 -5.73
N VAL A 87 -2.42 10.57 -5.52
CA VAL A 87 -1.86 10.24 -4.20
C VAL A 87 -0.43 10.73 -4.09
N ILE A 88 -0.01 11.16 -2.90
CA ILE A 88 1.38 11.50 -2.57
C ILE A 88 2.13 10.20 -2.23
N ILE A 89 3.32 10.00 -2.79
CA ILE A 89 4.18 8.84 -2.55
C ILE A 89 5.53 9.24 -1.94
#